data_AF-V2XD96-F1
#
_entry.id   AF-V2XD96-F1
#
_cell.length_a   1.000
_cell.length_b   1.000
_cell.length_c   1.000
_cell.angle_alpha   90.00
_cell.angle_beta   90.00
_cell.angle_gamma   90.00
#
_symmetry.space_group_name_H-M   'P 1'
#
loop_
_entity.id
_entity.type
_entity.pdbx_description
1 polymer ?
#
loop_
_entity_poly.entity_id
_entity_poly.type
_entity_poly.pdbx_seq_one_letter_code
_entity_poly.pdbx_strand_id
1 'polypeptide(L)'
;MIRNYGQAPKGSTPEVEVNHDRGIRYSILPALTLDDYIALRVVEGSVDSEEFFDFIISDVIPHMNPFPGPRSVLVLNNATIHCSDAVWEAIQDYGCILMYLPLYSPDFNPIEESFSCVKGFLRRNWTTFQESEHPEQELIEACRIAITPEKARGWIRHSGYRMD
;
A
#
# COMPACT_ATOMS: atom_id res chain seq x y z
N MET A 1 -7.56 11.63 -11.48
CA MET A 1 -8.09 11.84 -10.12
C MET A 1 -8.24 13.34 -9.93
N ILE A 2 -9.43 13.91 -9.68
CA ILE A 2 -9.66 15.37 -9.81
C ILE A 2 -9.92 15.97 -8.42
N ARG A 3 -9.44 17.21 -8.18
CA ARG A 3 -9.79 17.97 -6.97
C ARG A 3 -11.23 18.47 -7.07
N ASN A 4 -12.03 18.23 -6.03
CA ASN A 4 -13.43 18.67 -5.99
C ASN A 4 -13.59 20.16 -5.59
N TYR A 5 -12.51 20.82 -5.18
CA TYR A 5 -12.52 22.20 -4.71
C TYR A 5 -11.32 22.95 -5.30
N GLY A 6 -11.55 24.19 -5.74
CA GLY A 6 -10.55 25.09 -6.28
C GLY A 6 -10.76 26.52 -5.78
N GLN A 7 -9.73 27.36 -5.86
CA GLN A 7 -9.80 28.78 -5.53
C GLN A 7 -9.70 29.60 -6.81
N ALA A 8 -10.58 30.60 -6.94
CA ALA A 8 -10.57 31.58 -8.02
C ALA A 8 -10.97 32.95 -7.45
N PRO A 9 -10.66 34.06 -8.17
CA PRO A 9 -11.13 35.39 -7.80
C PRO A 9 -12.65 35.44 -7.62
N LYS A 10 -13.12 36.36 -6.75
CA LYS A 10 -14.55 36.53 -6.49
C LYS A 10 -15.28 36.88 -7.78
N GLY A 11 -16.26 36.05 -8.17
CA GLY A 11 -17.02 36.19 -9.42
C GLY A 11 -16.54 35.28 -10.55
N SER A 12 -15.46 34.54 -10.36
CA SER A 12 -14.93 33.56 -11.32
C SER A 12 -15.13 32.13 -10.81
N THR A 13 -15.41 31.22 -11.73
CA THR A 13 -15.47 29.77 -11.44
C THR A 13 -14.07 29.18 -11.58
N PRO A 14 -13.58 28.42 -10.59
CA PRO A 14 -12.33 27.66 -10.75
C PRO A 14 -12.48 26.64 -11.88
N GLU A 15 -11.56 26.68 -12.84
CA GLU A 15 -11.50 25.74 -13.95
C GLU A 15 -10.39 24.72 -13.70
N VAL A 16 -10.65 23.46 -14.04
CA VAL A 16 -9.65 22.39 -14.02
C VAL A 16 -9.78 21.63 -15.33
N GLU A 17 -8.66 21.49 -16.03
CA GLU A 17 -8.58 20.63 -17.20
C GLU A 17 -8.41 19.19 -16.75
N VAL A 18 -9.21 18.29 -17.31
CA VAL A 18 -9.27 16.90 -16.92
C VAL A 18 -9.16 16.05 -18.18
N ASN A 19 -8.15 15.19 -18.22
CA ASN A 19 -8.10 14.15 -19.24
C ASN A 19 -9.03 12.99 -18.83
N HIS A 20 -9.99 12.66 -19.71
CA HIS A 20 -11.00 11.60 -19.51
C HIS A 20 -10.61 10.26 -20.15
N ASP A 21 -9.42 10.15 -20.74
CA ASP A 21 -8.93 8.90 -21.31
C ASP A 21 -8.78 7.82 -20.23
N ARG A 22 -8.95 6.55 -20.63
CA ARG A 22 -8.57 5.43 -19.78
C ARG A 22 -7.05 5.41 -19.66
N GLY A 23 -6.54 6.09 -18.63
CA GLY A 23 -5.14 6.06 -18.29
C GLY A 23 -4.66 4.66 -17.90
N ILE A 24 -3.34 4.48 -17.99
CA ILE A 24 -2.65 3.30 -17.47
C ILE A 24 -2.94 3.17 -15.98
N ARG A 25 -3.20 1.94 -15.52
CA ARG A 25 -3.43 1.64 -14.11
C ARG A 25 -2.16 1.08 -13.50
N TYR A 26 -1.90 1.45 -12.26
CA TYR A 26 -0.81 0.89 -11.48
C TYR A 26 -1.36 0.27 -10.21
N SER A 27 -0.83 -0.90 -9.86
CA SER A 27 -1.04 -1.58 -8.59
C SER A 27 0.16 -1.34 -7.69
N ILE A 28 -0.08 -1.10 -6.40
CA ILE A 28 0.96 -0.90 -5.39
C ILE A 28 0.84 -2.05 -4.39
N LEU A 29 1.94 -2.76 -4.18
CA LEU A 29 2.07 -3.85 -3.19
C LEU A 29 3.04 -3.40 -2.09
N PRO A 30 2.54 -2.91 -0.94
CA PRO A 30 3.37 -2.57 0.21
C PRO A 30 3.33 -3.64 1.30
N ALA A 31 4.40 -3.77 2.07
CA ALA A 31 4.40 -4.45 3.37
C ALA A 31 4.65 -3.41 4.48
N LEU A 32 3.61 -3.07 5.24
CA LEU A 32 3.65 -2.04 6.28
C LEU A 32 4.16 -2.59 7.62
N THR A 33 5.04 -1.83 8.25
CA THR A 33 5.55 -2.08 9.62
C THR A 33 5.30 -0.86 10.52
N LEU A 34 5.78 -0.90 11.76
CA LEU A 34 5.73 0.25 12.69
C LEU A 34 6.59 1.44 12.24
N ASP A 35 7.55 1.22 11.34
CA ASP A 35 8.47 2.25 10.89
C ASP A 35 8.02 2.81 9.53
N ASP A 36 7.85 1.96 8.53
CA ASP A 36 7.42 2.33 7.18
C ASP A 36 7.01 1.08 6.36
N TYR A 37 6.94 1.24 5.04
CA TYR A 37 6.88 0.12 4.11
C TYR A 37 8.27 -0.53 4.01
N ILE A 38 8.39 -1.73 4.57
CA ILE A 38 9.65 -2.49 4.51
C ILE A 38 9.88 -3.14 3.14
N ALA A 39 8.79 -3.35 2.40
CA ALA A 39 8.79 -3.77 1.01
C ALA A 39 7.76 -2.95 0.23
N LEU A 40 8.06 -2.62 -1.02
CA LEU A 40 7.19 -1.85 -1.89
C LEU A 40 7.46 -2.21 -3.36
N ARG A 41 6.45 -2.74 -4.04
CA ARG A 41 6.48 -3.00 -5.48
C ARG A 41 5.37 -2.22 -6.16
N VAL A 42 5.66 -1.62 -7.31
CA VAL A 42 4.67 -0.98 -8.19
C VAL A 42 4.63 -1.76 -9.49
N VAL A 43 3.43 -2.11 -9.94
CA VAL A 43 3.20 -2.93 -11.12
C VAL A 43 2.25 -2.18 -12.05
N GLU A 44 2.60 -2.12 -13.35
CA GLU A 44 1.67 -1.67 -14.37
C GLU A 44 0.56 -2.71 -14.59
N GLY A 45 -0.70 -2.32 -14.35
CA GLY A 45 -1.86 -3.17 -14.51
C GLY A 45 -2.36 -3.77 -13.20
N SER A 46 -2.95 -4.97 -13.30
CA SER A 46 -3.51 -5.73 -12.18
C SER A 46 -2.55 -6.81 -11.74
N VAL A 47 -2.46 -7.02 -10.44
CA VAL A 47 -1.67 -8.11 -9.82
C VAL A 47 -2.52 -9.37 -9.70
N ASP A 48 -1.97 -10.51 -10.09
CA ASP A 48 -2.57 -11.83 -9.87
C ASP A 48 -1.91 -12.60 -8.71
N SER A 49 -2.33 -13.85 -8.49
CA SER A 49 -1.81 -14.67 -7.40
C SER A 49 -0.34 -15.07 -7.57
N GLU A 50 0.15 -15.21 -8.81
CA GLU A 50 1.55 -15.59 -9.07
C GLU A 50 2.46 -14.41 -8.79
N GLU A 51 2.10 -13.23 -9.27
CA GLU A 51 2.86 -12.00 -9.01
C GLU A 51 2.81 -11.59 -7.53
N PHE A 52 1.68 -11.80 -6.86
CA PHE A 52 1.61 -11.60 -5.41
C PHE A 52 2.50 -12.59 -4.65
N PHE A 53 2.51 -13.87 -5.03
CA PHE A 53 3.40 -14.86 -4.43
C PHE A 53 4.86 -14.47 -4.61
N ASP A 54 5.27 -14.07 -5.82
CA ASP A 54 6.63 -13.59 -6.06
C ASP A 54 6.97 -12.36 -5.21
N PHE A 55 6.05 -11.41 -5.04
CA PHE A 55 6.24 -10.28 -4.12
C PHE A 55 6.50 -10.75 -2.68
N ILE A 56 5.78 -11.75 -2.18
CA ILE A 56 6.02 -12.32 -0.86
C ILE A 56 7.43 -12.91 -0.74
N ILE A 57 7.83 -13.76 -1.70
CA ILE A 57 9.12 -14.46 -1.64
C ILE A 57 10.29 -13.49 -1.84
N SER A 58 10.20 -12.63 -2.84
CA SER A 58 11.31 -11.83 -3.35
C SER A 58 11.49 -10.52 -2.58
N ASP A 59 10.39 -9.92 -2.07
CA ASP A 59 10.47 -8.62 -1.39
C ASP A 59 10.12 -8.68 0.11
N VAL A 60 9.17 -9.52 0.54
CA VAL A 60 8.71 -9.50 1.94
C VAL A 60 9.53 -10.40 2.85
N ILE A 61 9.66 -11.70 2.52
CA ILE A 61 10.38 -12.69 3.34
C ILE A 61 11.82 -12.27 3.68
N PRO A 62 12.62 -11.66 2.78
CA PRO A 62 13.98 -11.23 3.09
C PRO A 62 14.09 -10.24 4.26
N HIS A 63 12.97 -9.60 4.64
CA HIS A 63 12.91 -8.64 5.73
C HIS A 63 12.27 -9.19 7.02
N MET A 64 11.80 -10.44 6.99
CA MET A 64 11.20 -11.13 8.11
C MET A 64 12.24 -11.86 8.96
N ASN A 65 11.84 -12.32 10.15
CA ASN A 65 12.65 -13.21 10.99
C ASN A 65 11.79 -14.36 11.53
N PRO A 66 12.38 -15.52 11.87
CA PRO A 66 11.64 -16.59 12.53
C PRO A 66 10.96 -16.13 13.84
N PHE A 67 9.77 -16.66 14.11
CA PHE A 67 9.02 -16.39 15.35
C PHE A 67 9.73 -16.96 16.58
N PRO A 68 9.77 -16.26 17.74
CA PRO A 68 9.09 -15.00 18.09
C PRO A 68 9.93 -13.72 17.87
N GLY A 69 10.83 -13.71 16.89
CA GLY A 69 11.67 -12.54 16.58
C GLY A 69 10.89 -11.32 16.05
N PRO A 70 11.54 -10.17 15.91
CA PRO A 70 10.92 -8.98 15.31
C PRO A 70 10.51 -9.27 13.85
N ARG A 71 9.36 -8.75 13.42
CA ARG A 71 8.83 -8.94 12.05
C ARG A 71 8.66 -10.42 11.67
N SER A 72 8.15 -11.23 12.60
CA SER A 72 7.95 -12.67 12.42
C SER A 72 6.50 -13.08 12.13
N VAL A 73 5.58 -12.11 12.09
CA VAL A 73 4.17 -12.34 11.79
C VAL A 73 3.79 -11.52 10.57
N LEU A 74 3.31 -12.19 9.52
CA LEU A 74 2.71 -11.57 8.35
C LEU A 74 1.19 -11.60 8.48
N VAL A 75 0.55 -10.44 8.42
CA VAL A 75 -0.91 -10.30 8.47
C VAL A 75 -1.40 -9.86 7.10
N LEU A 76 -2.29 -10.64 6.48
CA LEU A 76 -2.90 -10.34 5.18
C LEU A 76 -4.44 -10.23 5.33
N ASN A 77 -5.08 -9.41 4.50
CA ASN A 77 -6.53 -9.51 4.35
C ASN A 77 -6.89 -10.78 3.54
N ASN A 78 -8.14 -11.22 3.63
CA ASN A 78 -8.63 -12.45 3.00
C ASN A 78 -8.96 -12.28 1.49
N ALA A 79 -8.12 -11.55 0.76
CA ALA A 79 -8.27 -11.40 -0.69
C ALA A 79 -7.88 -12.71 -1.39
N THR A 80 -8.61 -13.11 -2.44
CA THR A 80 -8.36 -14.38 -3.14
C THR A 80 -6.93 -14.51 -3.68
N ILE A 81 -6.30 -13.40 -4.07
CA ILE A 81 -4.92 -13.39 -4.54
C ILE A 81 -3.89 -13.65 -3.43
N HIS A 82 -4.26 -13.42 -2.17
CA HIS A 82 -3.38 -13.64 -1.02
C HIS A 82 -3.45 -15.07 -0.48
N CYS A 83 -4.54 -15.77 -0.76
CA CYS A 83 -4.85 -17.07 -0.19
C CYS A 83 -4.43 -18.19 -1.13
N SER A 84 -3.14 -18.50 -1.14
CA SER A 84 -2.62 -19.73 -1.76
C SER A 84 -1.85 -20.57 -0.74
N ASP A 85 -1.94 -21.89 -0.90
CA ASP A 85 -1.19 -22.83 -0.05
C ASP A 85 0.33 -22.57 -0.16
N ALA A 86 0.80 -22.16 -1.34
CA ALA A 86 2.20 -21.80 -1.58
C ALA A 86 2.67 -20.63 -0.70
N VAL A 87 1.86 -19.57 -0.54
CA VAL A 87 2.20 -18.45 0.38
C VAL A 87 2.30 -18.97 1.81
N TRP A 88 1.37 -19.83 2.23
CA TRP A 88 1.38 -20.39 3.58
C TRP A 88 2.63 -21.24 3.82
N GLU A 89 2.94 -22.18 2.92
CA GLU A 89 4.10 -23.07 3.00
C GLU A 89 5.40 -22.26 3.07
N ALA A 90 5.59 -21.26 2.19
CA ALA A 90 6.79 -20.45 2.18
C ALA A 90 7.02 -19.67 3.48
N ILE A 91 5.96 -19.12 4.08
CA ILE A 91 6.04 -18.38 5.35
C ILE A 91 6.35 -19.34 6.51
N GLN A 92 5.76 -20.55 6.52
CA GLN A 92 6.03 -21.56 7.53
C GLN A 92 7.46 -22.11 7.43
N ASP A 93 7.96 -22.37 6.22
CA ASP A 93 9.31 -22.88 5.98
C ASP A 93 10.38 -21.89 6.45
N TYR A 94 10.09 -20.58 6.37
CA TYR A 94 10.93 -19.53 6.92
C TYR A 94 10.81 -19.38 8.45
N GLY A 95 9.91 -20.13 9.09
CA GLY A 95 9.68 -20.11 10.54
C GLY A 95 8.84 -18.91 11.01
N CYS A 96 8.07 -18.28 10.12
CA CYS A 96 7.19 -17.15 10.42
C CYS A 96 5.73 -17.59 10.60
N ILE A 97 4.91 -16.70 11.17
CA ILE A 97 3.46 -16.91 11.32
C ILE A 97 2.73 -16.14 10.22
N LEU A 98 1.82 -16.81 9.52
CA LEU A 98 0.87 -16.18 8.61
C LEU A 98 -0.50 -16.08 9.27
N MET A 99 -1.08 -14.88 9.28
CA MET A 99 -2.44 -14.63 9.77
C MET A 99 -3.29 -13.97 8.70
N TYR A 100 -4.52 -14.44 8.55
CA TYR A 100 -5.52 -13.80 7.69
C TYR A 100 -6.56 -13.08 8.54
N LEU A 101 -6.89 -11.85 8.15
CA LEU A 101 -7.97 -11.09 8.76
C LEU A 101 -9.33 -11.68 8.37
N PRO A 102 -10.36 -11.57 9.24
CA PRO A 102 -11.71 -11.95 8.86
C PRO A 102 -12.21 -11.16 7.65
N LEU A 103 -13.15 -11.75 6.91
CA LEU A 103 -13.73 -11.11 5.74
C LEU A 103 -14.40 -9.78 6.14
N TYR A 104 -14.32 -8.78 5.26
CA TYR A 104 -14.89 -7.44 5.48
C TYR A 104 -14.44 -6.76 6.78
N SER A 105 -13.20 -7.00 7.21
CA SER A 105 -12.61 -6.35 8.39
C SER A 105 -11.51 -5.35 8.05
N PRO A 106 -11.81 -4.30 7.23
CA PRO A 106 -10.81 -3.28 6.89
C PRO A 106 -10.31 -2.52 8.13
N ASP A 107 -11.15 -2.43 9.17
CA ASP A 107 -10.79 -1.76 10.43
C ASP A 107 -9.65 -2.46 11.18
N PHE A 108 -9.35 -3.73 10.87
CA PHE A 108 -8.18 -4.45 11.43
C PHE A 108 -6.97 -4.45 10.48
N ASN A 109 -7.07 -3.76 9.33
CA ASN A 109 -6.03 -3.72 8.32
C ASN A 109 -5.41 -2.31 8.21
N PRO A 110 -4.30 -2.02 8.90
CA PRO A 110 -3.73 -0.67 8.93
C PRO A 110 -3.25 -0.16 7.55
N ILE A 111 -3.05 -1.06 6.58
CA ILE A 111 -2.64 -0.67 5.22
C ILE A 111 -3.75 0.07 4.46
N GLU A 112 -5.01 -0.05 4.87
CA GLU A 112 -6.13 0.69 4.24
C GLU A 112 -6.01 2.21 4.50
N GLU A 113 -5.57 2.58 5.70
CA GLU A 113 -5.27 3.96 6.03
C GLU A 113 -4.02 4.48 5.31
N SER A 114 -3.00 3.63 5.15
CA SER A 114 -1.81 3.98 4.40
C SER A 114 -2.13 4.24 2.92
N PHE A 115 -2.99 3.42 2.29
CA PHE A 115 -3.50 3.67 0.94
C PHE A 115 -4.27 4.98 0.85
N SER A 116 -5.08 5.31 1.86
CA SER A 116 -5.80 6.58 1.93
C SER A 116 -4.83 7.77 2.01
N CYS A 117 -3.74 7.64 2.77
CA CYS A 117 -2.69 8.63 2.87
C CYS A 117 -1.97 8.86 1.54
N VAL A 118 -1.53 7.78 0.88
CA VAL A 118 -0.85 7.83 -0.43
C VAL A 118 -1.78 8.45 -1.49
N LYS A 119 -3.04 8.00 -1.58
CA LYS A 119 -4.03 8.60 -2.49
C LYS A 119 -4.23 10.09 -2.21
N GLY A 120 -4.25 10.49 -0.93
CA GLY A 120 -4.33 11.90 -0.55
C GLY A 120 -3.11 12.72 -1.00
N PHE A 121 -1.91 12.16 -0.92
CA PHE A 121 -0.68 12.77 -1.44
C PHE A 121 -0.72 12.90 -2.96
N LEU A 122 -1.06 11.83 -3.68
CA LEU A 122 -1.18 11.82 -5.14
C LEU A 122 -2.20 12.86 -5.63
N ARG A 123 -3.35 13.01 -4.96
CA ARG A 123 -4.36 14.04 -5.30
C ARG A 123 -3.83 15.46 -5.16
N ARG A 124 -2.93 15.70 -4.20
CA ARG A 124 -2.35 17.03 -3.98
C ARG A 124 -1.30 17.35 -5.04
N ASN A 125 -0.61 16.34 -5.54
CA ASN A 125 0.53 16.48 -6.46
C ASN A 125 0.24 15.98 -7.89
N TRP A 126 -1.05 15.78 -8.24
CA TRP A 126 -1.47 15.09 -9.47
C TRP A 126 -0.83 15.61 -10.75
N THR A 127 -0.63 16.93 -10.87
CA THR A 127 0.00 17.56 -12.04
C THR A 127 1.40 17.03 -12.31
N THR A 128 2.18 16.73 -11.27
CA THR A 128 3.53 16.16 -11.40
C THR A 128 3.49 14.72 -11.93
N PHE A 129 2.49 13.94 -11.52
CA PHE A 129 2.36 12.54 -11.94
C PHE A 129 1.87 12.39 -13.38
N GLN A 130 0.99 13.28 -13.83
CA GLN A 130 0.35 13.16 -15.14
C GLN A 130 1.35 13.29 -16.31
N GLU A 131 2.45 14.01 -16.11
CA GLU A 131 3.45 14.31 -17.13
C GLU A 131 4.72 13.45 -17.00
N SER A 132 4.75 12.50 -16.05
CA SER A 132 5.96 11.72 -15.79
C SER A 132 6.21 10.65 -16.86
N GLU A 133 7.46 10.58 -17.34
CA GLU A 133 7.96 9.48 -18.18
C GLU A 133 8.21 8.19 -17.36
N HIS A 134 8.25 8.29 -16.04
CA HIS A 134 8.55 7.19 -15.11
C HIS A 134 7.54 7.11 -13.96
N PRO A 135 6.24 6.86 -14.26
CA PRO A 135 5.16 6.86 -13.27
C PRO A 135 5.37 5.88 -12.12
N GLU A 136 6.02 4.75 -12.35
CA GLU A 136 6.36 3.78 -11.31
C GLU A 136 7.30 4.37 -10.25
N GLN A 137 8.34 5.08 -10.67
CA GLN A 137 9.30 5.72 -9.77
C GLN A 137 8.64 6.84 -8.98
N GLU A 138 7.79 7.63 -9.61
CA GLU A 138 7.00 8.66 -8.94
C GLU A 138 6.06 8.05 -7.90
N LEU A 139 5.41 6.92 -8.20
CA LEU A 139 4.53 6.23 -7.25
C LEU A 139 5.30 5.66 -6.06
N ILE A 140 6.51 5.13 -6.30
CA ILE A 140 7.42 4.69 -5.23
C ILE A 140 7.78 5.87 -4.33
N GLU A 141 8.17 7.01 -4.93
CA GLU A 141 8.55 8.20 -4.18
C GLU A 141 7.36 8.81 -3.41
N ALA A 142 6.17 8.81 -4.02
CA ALA A 142 4.94 9.21 -3.36
C ALA A 142 4.67 8.39 -2.11
N CYS A 143 4.88 7.07 -2.17
CA CYS A 143 4.76 6.20 -1.01
C CYS A 143 5.80 6.54 0.06
N ARG A 144 7.07 6.71 -0.32
CA ARG A 144 8.17 7.05 0.60
C ARG A 144 7.92 8.37 1.34
N ILE A 145 7.41 9.38 0.65
CA ILE A 145 7.11 10.69 1.26
C ILE A 145 5.83 10.64 2.11
N ALA A 146 4.80 9.92 1.65
CA ALA A 146 3.50 9.91 2.30
C ALA A 146 3.49 9.10 3.60
N ILE A 147 4.29 8.05 3.69
CA ILE A 147 4.32 7.11 4.81
C ILE A 147 5.45 7.50 5.77
N THR A 148 5.11 7.60 7.06
CA THR A 148 6.06 8.00 8.11
C THR A 148 5.85 7.10 9.32
N PRO A 149 6.87 6.87 10.18
CA PRO A 149 6.73 6.06 11.39
C PRO A 149 5.62 6.52 12.33
N GLU A 150 5.41 7.84 12.47
CA GLU A 150 4.33 8.38 13.31
C GLU A 150 2.96 7.93 12.82
N LYS A 151 2.70 8.08 11.51
CA LYS A 151 1.46 7.61 10.88
C LYS A 151 1.29 6.09 10.98
N ALA A 152 2.33 5.33 10.65
CA ALA A 152 2.30 3.87 10.66
C ALA A 152 1.92 3.33 12.05
N ARG A 153 2.56 3.83 13.11
CA ARG A 153 2.21 3.50 14.50
C ARG A 153 0.79 3.93 14.84
N GLY A 154 0.37 5.12 14.38
CA GLY A 154 -0.99 5.61 14.54
C GLY A 154 -2.05 4.66 13.98
N TRP A 155 -1.87 4.20 12.74
CA TRP A 155 -2.78 3.28 12.04
C TRP A 155 -2.79 1.88 12.64
N ILE A 156 -1.61 1.33 12.96
CA ILE A 156 -1.50 0.01 13.62
C ILE A 156 -2.22 0.04 14.97
N ARG A 157 -2.04 1.11 15.77
CA ARG A 157 -2.78 1.28 17.03
C ARG A 157 -4.28 1.42 16.80
N HIS A 158 -4.70 2.21 15.81
CA HIS A 158 -6.11 2.42 15.49
C HIS A 158 -6.79 1.12 15.04
N SER A 159 -6.05 0.23 14.37
CA SER A 159 -6.49 -1.12 14.00
C SER A 159 -6.54 -2.12 15.17
N GLY A 160 -6.27 -1.68 16.40
CA GLY A 160 -6.43 -2.49 17.61
C GLY A 160 -5.19 -3.30 18.03
N TYR A 161 -4.06 -3.17 17.33
CA TYR A 161 -2.83 -3.86 17.72
C TYR A 161 -2.13 -3.14 18.87
N ARG A 162 -1.65 -3.92 19.84
CA ARG A 162 -0.85 -3.41 20.95
C ARG A 162 0.61 -3.30 20.53
N MET A 163 1.29 -2.28 21.03
CA MET A 163 2.69 -1.94 20.72
C MET A 163 3.56 -1.93 21.98
N ASP A 164 3.16 -2.72 22.99
CA ASP A 164 3.86 -2.87 24.28
C ASP A 164 5.08 -3.79 24.23
#